data_AF-A0A356PC76-F1
#
_entry.id   AF-A0A356PC76-F1
#
_cell.length_a   1.000
_cell.length_b   1.000
_cell.length_c   1.000
_cell.angle_alpha   90.00
_cell.angle_beta   90.00
_cell.angle_gamma   90.00
#
_symmetry.space_group_name_H-M   'P 1'
#
loop_
_entity.id
_entity.type
_entity.pdbx_description
1 polymer ?
#
loop_
_entity_poly.entity_id
_entity_poly.type
_entity_poly.pdbx_seq_one_letter_code
_entity_poly.pdbx_strand_id
1 'polypeptide(L)'
;MNETKRRNILLVGIILGLFFAALDQTIVGTALPRIIGDLGGLNILTWVTTAYLLTSTTVVPIAGKLGDLFGRRSIYIIGISLFMIGSALCGTSQNMTQLIIFRGIQGLGGGILIPFAMIVIGDIFPPHQRGKWQGVIGAVFGFSSIIGPTVGGWIVDHTTWRYVFYINLPVGILAAVAIYIGLHGEKRRKDKVVIDYAGTGTLIVGIVSLLLGLSLGGKDYPWGSWQIIALLSTAVVFIVTFVFIEKNASEPILSLDLFKNKVFVVTNMVGFLMGIG
;
A
#
# COMPACT_ATOMS: atom_id res chain seq x y z
N MET A 1 16.84 27.36 -1.13
CA MET A 1 17.52 26.07 -1.36
C MET A 1 17.55 25.81 -2.87
N ASN A 2 18.70 25.48 -3.46
CA ASN A 2 18.79 25.17 -4.90
C ASN A 2 17.86 24.02 -5.29
N GLU A 3 17.22 24.10 -6.45
CA GLU A 3 16.26 23.08 -6.94
C GLU A 3 16.88 21.68 -6.98
N THR A 4 18.15 21.57 -7.38
CA THR A 4 18.90 20.31 -7.38
C THR A 4 19.04 19.71 -5.99
N LYS A 5 19.29 20.54 -4.96
CA LYS A 5 19.42 20.10 -3.57
C LYS A 5 18.06 19.65 -3.02
N ARG A 6 16.98 20.36 -3.35
CA ARG A 6 15.60 19.98 -3.01
C ARG A 6 15.22 18.64 -3.63
N ARG A 7 15.53 18.44 -4.91
CA ARG A 7 15.28 17.20 -5.64
C ARG A 7 16.02 16.02 -5.03
N ASN A 8 17.32 16.18 -4.70
CA ASN A 8 18.08 15.09 -4.09
C ASN A 8 17.52 14.68 -2.72
N ILE A 9 17.13 15.66 -1.89
CA ILE A 9 16.48 15.39 -0.60
C ILE A 9 15.18 14.62 -0.80
N LEU A 10 14.37 15.02 -1.77
CA LEU A 10 13.12 14.33 -2.09
C LEU A 10 13.36 12.88 -2.51
N LEU A 11 14.34 12.63 -3.37
CA LEU A 11 14.68 11.28 -3.82
C LEU A 11 15.13 10.38 -2.68
N VAL A 12 15.96 10.92 -1.78
CA VAL A 12 16.36 10.20 -0.56
C VAL A 12 15.12 9.88 0.28
N GLY A 13 14.21 10.83 0.47
CA GLY A 13 12.96 10.61 1.19
C GLY A 13 12.07 9.52 0.58
N ILE A 14 11.92 9.54 -0.75
CA ILE A 14 11.14 8.55 -1.50
C ILE A 14 11.79 7.17 -1.39
N ILE A 15 13.10 7.07 -1.61
CA ILE A 15 13.83 5.79 -1.54
C ILE A 15 13.79 5.23 -0.12
N LEU A 16 13.97 6.06 0.91
CA LEU A 16 13.86 5.63 2.30
C LEU A 16 12.45 5.15 2.64
N GLY A 17 11.42 5.90 2.25
CA GLY A 17 10.02 5.50 2.47
C GLY A 17 9.69 4.19 1.76
N LEU A 18 10.14 4.03 0.52
CA LEU A 18 9.97 2.80 -0.26
C LEU A 18 10.72 1.62 0.37
N PHE A 19 11.98 1.81 0.76
CA PHE A 19 12.81 0.78 1.38
C PHE A 19 12.17 0.27 2.66
N PHE A 20 11.71 1.16 3.55
CA PHE A 20 11.09 0.76 4.80
C PHE A 20 9.71 0.12 4.61
N ALA A 21 8.91 0.59 3.64
CA ALA A 21 7.65 -0.06 3.30
C ALA A 21 7.86 -1.48 2.75
N ALA A 22 8.91 -1.69 1.93
CA ALA A 22 9.27 -3.01 1.42
C ALA A 22 9.86 -3.92 2.51
N LEU A 23 10.72 -3.37 3.37
CA LEU A 23 11.34 -4.04 4.49
C LEU A 23 10.31 -4.49 5.54
N ASP A 24 9.28 -3.70 5.85
CA ASP A 24 8.21 -4.12 6.77
C ASP A 24 7.55 -5.44 6.34
N GLN A 25 7.26 -5.60 5.05
CA GLN A 25 6.67 -6.84 4.55
C GLN A 25 7.57 -8.05 4.75
N THR A 26 8.89 -7.89 4.58
CA THR A 26 9.84 -9.00 4.67
C THR A 26 10.23 -9.31 6.11
N ILE A 27 10.44 -8.28 6.95
CA ILE A 27 10.78 -8.46 8.37
C ILE A 27 9.63 -9.12 9.13
N VAL A 28 8.39 -8.65 8.95
CA VAL A 28 7.24 -9.20 9.68
C VAL A 28 7.12 -10.70 9.41
N GLY A 29 7.33 -11.14 8.17
CA GLY A 29 7.34 -12.56 7.79
C GLY A 29 8.29 -13.41 8.64
N THR A 30 9.50 -12.91 8.91
CA THR A 30 10.49 -13.62 9.76
C THR A 30 10.18 -13.59 11.25
N ALA A 31 9.45 -12.57 11.70
CA ALA A 31 9.07 -12.44 13.10
C ALA A 31 7.80 -13.23 13.46
N LEU A 32 7.00 -13.65 12.47
CA LEU A 32 5.73 -14.35 12.66
C LEU A 32 5.83 -15.54 13.65
N PRO A 33 6.81 -16.47 13.56
CA PRO A 33 6.88 -17.59 14.50
C PRO A 33 7.02 -17.14 15.96
N ARG A 34 7.82 -16.10 16.22
CA ARG A 34 7.99 -15.54 17.57
C ARG A 34 6.73 -14.80 18.03
N ILE A 35 6.09 -14.06 17.14
CA ILE A 35 4.84 -13.36 17.43
C ILE A 35 3.76 -14.34 17.89
N ILE A 36 3.61 -15.49 17.23
CA ILE A 36 2.67 -16.54 17.66
C ILE A 36 3.07 -17.11 19.03
N GLY A 37 4.37 -17.34 19.24
CA GLY A 37 4.88 -17.87 20.51
C GLY A 37 4.51 -16.99 21.70
N ASP A 38 4.56 -15.66 21.52
CA ASP A 38 4.26 -14.70 22.59
C ASP A 38 2.76 -14.32 22.68
N LEU A 39 2.03 -14.22 21.55
CA LEU A 39 0.64 -13.75 21.51
C LEU A 39 -0.41 -14.86 21.29
N GLY A 40 0.00 -16.07 20.95
CA GLY A 40 -0.88 -17.17 20.55
C GLY A 40 -1.59 -16.91 19.21
N GLY A 41 -2.77 -17.50 19.02
CA GLY A 41 -3.64 -17.20 17.88
C GLY A 41 -3.21 -17.80 16.54
N LEU A 42 -2.66 -19.02 16.54
CA LEU A 42 -2.21 -19.72 15.32
C LEU A 42 -3.32 -19.84 14.26
N ASN A 43 -4.56 -20.02 14.69
CA ASN A 43 -5.76 -20.08 13.84
C ASN A 43 -6.07 -18.77 13.09
N ILE A 44 -5.55 -17.63 13.55
CA ILE A 44 -5.78 -16.31 12.92
C ILE A 44 -4.47 -15.67 12.43
N LEU A 45 -3.35 -16.39 12.42
CA LEU A 45 -2.06 -15.86 11.97
C LEU A 45 -2.11 -15.27 10.56
N THR A 46 -2.83 -15.93 9.66
CA THR A 46 -2.95 -15.52 8.26
C THR A 46 -3.47 -14.09 8.12
N TRP A 47 -4.33 -13.68 9.05
CA TRP A 47 -4.91 -12.34 9.10
C TRP A 47 -3.90 -11.23 9.35
N VAL A 48 -2.71 -11.52 9.92
CA VAL A 48 -1.65 -10.52 10.10
C VAL A 48 -1.17 -9.97 8.75
N THR A 49 -1.11 -10.84 7.73
CA THR A 49 -0.75 -10.46 6.36
C THR A 49 -1.99 -10.07 5.57
N THR A 50 -3.09 -10.81 5.68
CA THR A 50 -4.32 -10.54 4.93
C THR A 50 -4.92 -9.17 5.26
N ALA A 51 -4.98 -8.75 6.54
CA ALA A 51 -5.52 -7.45 6.91
C ALA A 51 -4.68 -6.28 6.35
N TYR A 52 -3.36 -6.42 6.36
CA TYR A 52 -2.45 -5.46 5.73
C TYR A 52 -2.66 -5.42 4.21
N LEU A 53 -2.71 -6.57 3.54
CA LEU A 53 -2.91 -6.67 2.10
C LEU A 53 -4.25 -6.05 1.67
N LEU A 54 -5.34 -6.38 2.37
CA LEU A 54 -6.68 -5.85 2.11
C LEU A 54 -6.69 -4.32 2.13
N THR A 55 -6.24 -3.74 3.24
CA THR A 55 -6.25 -2.29 3.43
C THR A 55 -5.28 -1.58 2.50
N SER A 56 -4.08 -2.13 2.30
CA SER A 56 -3.07 -1.55 1.39
C SER A 56 -3.49 -1.60 -0.07
N THR A 57 -4.18 -2.64 -0.51
CA THR A 57 -4.64 -2.75 -1.91
C THR A 57 -5.85 -1.85 -2.16
N THR A 58 -6.81 -1.82 -1.23
CA THR A 58 -8.03 -1.03 -1.37
C THR A 58 -7.76 0.48 -1.34
N VAL A 59 -6.78 0.94 -0.56
CA VAL A 59 -6.49 2.38 -0.42
C VAL A 59 -5.77 2.97 -1.65
N VAL A 60 -5.06 2.17 -2.44
CA VAL A 60 -4.25 2.65 -3.59
C VAL A 60 -5.03 3.56 -4.55
N PRO A 61 -6.17 3.13 -5.15
CA PRO A 61 -6.91 3.97 -6.10
C PRO A 61 -7.49 5.22 -5.44
N ILE A 62 -7.96 5.10 -4.20
CA ILE A 62 -8.53 6.19 -3.42
C ILE A 62 -7.46 7.25 -3.15
N ALA A 63 -6.29 6.82 -2.68
CA ALA A 63 -5.18 7.70 -2.39
C ALA A 63 -4.67 8.38 -3.65
N GLY A 64 -4.56 7.66 -4.78
CA GLY A 64 -4.19 8.24 -6.07
C GLY A 64 -5.08 9.43 -6.44
N LYS A 65 -6.40 9.23 -6.38
CA LYS A 65 -7.40 10.27 -6.67
C LYS A 65 -7.34 11.41 -5.66
N LEU A 66 -7.25 11.11 -4.36
CA LEU A 66 -7.08 12.14 -3.34
C LEU A 66 -5.79 12.94 -3.55
N GLY A 67 -4.73 12.30 -4.05
CA GLY A 67 -3.47 12.96 -4.41
C GLY A 67 -3.62 13.92 -5.58
N ASP A 68 -4.41 13.55 -6.60
CA ASP A 68 -4.72 14.42 -7.74
C ASP A 68 -5.53 15.66 -7.30
N LEU A 69 -6.41 15.50 -6.31
CA LEU A 69 -7.34 16.53 -5.85
C LEU A 69 -6.72 17.46 -4.80
N PHE A 70 -6.09 16.90 -3.77
CA PHE A 70 -5.56 17.62 -2.60
C PHE A 70 -4.03 17.87 -2.66
N GLY A 71 -3.36 17.36 -3.69
CA GLY A 71 -1.92 17.45 -3.92
C GLY A 71 -1.15 16.24 -3.39
N ARG A 72 -0.10 15.83 -4.12
CA ARG A 72 0.74 14.67 -3.78
C ARG A 72 1.37 14.79 -2.40
N ARG A 73 1.88 15.98 -2.06
CA ARG A 73 2.56 16.23 -0.77
C ARG A 73 1.70 15.87 0.43
N SER A 74 0.45 16.34 0.46
CA SER A 74 -0.43 16.16 1.64
C SER A 74 -0.75 14.68 1.84
N ILE A 75 -1.15 14.00 0.76
CA ILE A 75 -1.55 12.59 0.83
C ILE A 75 -0.37 11.69 1.13
N TYR A 76 0.81 11.97 0.58
CA TYR A 76 2.00 11.16 0.87
C TYR A 76 2.40 11.25 2.35
N ILE A 77 2.37 12.45 2.94
CA ILE A 77 2.66 12.63 4.37
C ILE A 77 1.60 11.95 5.24
N ILE A 78 0.33 12.01 4.86
CA ILE A 78 -0.73 11.26 5.55
C ILE A 78 -0.44 9.76 5.50
N GLY A 79 -0.05 9.22 4.34
CA GLY A 79 0.33 7.82 4.20
C GLY A 79 1.48 7.39 5.10
N ILE A 80 2.56 8.19 5.15
CA ILE A 80 3.69 7.94 6.06
C ILE A 80 3.25 8.00 7.52
N SER A 81 2.40 8.98 7.86
CA SER A 81 1.90 9.14 9.23
C SER A 81 1.03 7.96 9.67
N LEU A 82 0.11 7.51 8.81
CA LEU A 82 -0.71 6.32 9.05
C LEU A 82 0.14 5.06 9.20
N PHE A 83 1.15 4.91 8.35
CA PHE A 83 2.08 3.77 8.43
C PHE A 83 2.86 3.78 9.74
N MET A 84 3.36 4.94 10.17
CA MET A 84 4.09 5.09 11.44
C MET A 84 3.19 4.83 12.65
N ILE A 85 1.97 5.39 12.67
CA ILE A 85 1.00 5.17 13.75
C ILE A 85 0.64 3.68 13.81
N GLY A 86 0.34 3.06 12.66
CA GLY A 86 0.07 1.63 12.58
C GLY A 86 1.26 0.80 13.08
N SER A 87 2.48 1.15 12.70
CA SER A 87 3.70 0.48 13.17
C SER A 87 3.87 0.61 14.70
N ALA A 88 3.68 1.81 15.26
CA ALA A 88 3.74 2.00 16.70
C ALA A 88 2.67 1.18 17.43
N LEU A 89 1.44 1.17 16.91
CA LEU A 89 0.34 0.38 17.47
C LEU A 89 0.66 -1.12 17.43
N CYS A 90 1.16 -1.65 16.30
CA CYS A 90 1.63 -3.03 16.19
C CYS A 90 2.70 -3.37 17.24
N GLY A 91 3.67 -2.49 17.46
CA GLY A 91 4.69 -2.65 18.50
C GLY A 91 4.12 -2.65 19.93
N THR A 92 2.95 -2.06 20.15
CA THR A 92 2.26 -2.05 21.46
C THR A 92 1.26 -3.19 21.65
N SER A 93 0.96 -4.01 20.63
CA SER A 93 -0.13 -5.00 20.71
C SER A 93 0.06 -6.02 21.82
N GLN A 94 -1.04 -6.40 22.47
CA GLN A 94 -1.05 -7.34 23.60
C GLN A 94 -1.62 -8.71 23.25
N ASN A 95 -2.30 -8.83 22.11
CA ASN A 95 -2.84 -10.08 21.59
C ASN A 95 -2.87 -10.06 20.05
N MET A 96 -3.09 -11.23 19.47
CA MET A 96 -3.08 -11.41 18.01
C MET A 96 -4.17 -10.58 17.30
N THR A 97 -5.36 -10.46 17.88
CA THR A 97 -6.45 -9.66 17.30
C THR A 97 -6.10 -8.17 17.22
N GLN A 98 -5.51 -7.61 18.28
CA GLN A 98 -5.03 -6.22 18.26
C GLN A 98 -3.96 -6.04 17.19
N LEU A 99 -3.01 -6.97 17.07
CA LEU A 99 -1.98 -6.92 16.03
C LEU A 99 -2.60 -6.90 14.63
N ILE A 100 -3.60 -7.74 14.36
CA ILE A 100 -4.31 -7.79 13.08
C ILE A 100 -5.00 -6.46 12.77
N ILE A 101 -5.70 -5.87 13.74
CA ILE A 101 -6.38 -4.58 13.57
C ILE A 101 -5.34 -3.49 13.27
N PHE A 102 -4.25 -3.44 14.03
CA PHE A 102 -3.18 -2.46 13.83
C PHE A 102 -2.45 -2.64 12.51
N ARG A 103 -2.28 -3.89 12.05
CA ARG A 103 -1.78 -4.20 10.70
C ARG A 103 -2.70 -3.69 9.60
N GLY A 104 -4.02 -3.74 9.81
CA GLY A 104 -4.98 -3.07 8.92
C GLY A 104 -4.77 -1.55 8.86
N ILE A 105 -4.59 -0.90 10.02
CA ILE A 105 -4.29 0.54 10.07
C ILE A 105 -2.96 0.86 9.37
N GLN A 106 -1.93 0.05 9.62
CA GLN A 106 -0.61 0.19 8.99
C GLN A 106 -0.70 0.01 7.47
N GLY A 107 -1.51 -0.95 7.00
CA GLY A 107 -1.72 -1.23 5.58
C GLY A 107 -2.33 -0.05 4.82
N LEU A 108 -3.21 0.74 5.45
CA LEU A 108 -3.70 2.00 4.85
C LEU A 108 -2.56 2.97 4.52
N GLY A 109 -1.52 3.05 5.35
CA GLY A 109 -0.34 3.84 5.05
C GLY A 109 0.56 3.17 4.01
N GLY A 110 0.76 1.86 4.11
CA GLY A 110 1.56 1.04 3.21
C GLY A 110 1.11 1.13 1.74
N GLY A 111 -0.20 1.11 1.53
CA GLY A 111 -0.82 1.26 0.20
C GLY A 111 -0.68 2.65 -0.41
N ILE A 112 -0.33 3.67 0.38
CA ILE A 112 -0.05 5.01 -0.12
C ILE A 112 1.43 5.13 -0.49
N LEU A 113 2.32 4.60 0.36
CA LEU A 113 3.77 4.80 0.27
C LEU A 113 4.37 4.38 -1.08
N ILE A 114 4.11 3.15 -1.52
CA ILE A 114 4.72 2.56 -2.74
C ILE A 114 4.18 3.22 -4.01
N PRO A 115 2.84 3.33 -4.21
CA PRO A 115 2.31 3.97 -5.41
C PRO A 115 2.67 5.45 -5.49
N PHE A 116 2.67 6.19 -4.37
CA PHE A 116 3.06 7.60 -4.38
C PHE A 116 4.54 7.79 -4.71
N ALA A 117 5.42 6.86 -4.31
CA ALA A 117 6.81 6.89 -4.75
C ALA A 117 6.89 6.87 -6.29
N MET A 118 6.16 5.94 -6.92
CA MET A 118 6.11 5.82 -8.38
C MET A 118 5.51 7.05 -9.05
N ILE A 119 4.41 7.57 -8.50
CA ILE A 119 3.72 8.75 -9.00
C ILE A 119 4.64 9.97 -8.95
N VAL A 120 5.26 10.25 -7.79
CA VAL A 120 6.12 11.43 -7.61
C VAL A 120 7.38 11.33 -8.48
N ILE A 121 7.98 10.15 -8.62
CA ILE A 121 9.07 9.92 -9.58
C ILE A 121 8.60 10.20 -11.01
N GLY A 122 7.40 9.73 -11.38
CA GLY A 122 6.78 9.97 -12.67
C GLY A 122 6.56 11.45 -12.97
N ASP A 123 6.15 12.23 -11.96
CA ASP A 123 5.87 13.66 -12.07
C ASP A 123 7.14 14.51 -12.21
N ILE A 124 8.27 14.06 -11.64
CA ILE A 124 9.52 14.84 -11.60
C ILE A 124 10.46 14.49 -12.76
N PHE A 125 10.44 13.25 -13.25
CA PHE A 125 11.38 12.79 -14.27
C PHE A 125 10.75 12.65 -15.65
N PRO A 126 11.48 13.04 -16.71
CA PRO A 126 11.02 12.85 -18.08
C PRO A 126 10.90 11.36 -18.42
N PRO A 127 10.04 10.97 -19.38
CA PRO A 127 9.74 9.57 -19.69
C PRO A 127 10.95 8.67 -19.92
N HIS A 128 12.01 9.16 -20.57
CA HIS A 128 13.22 8.39 -20.86
C HIS A 128 14.03 8.01 -19.61
N GLN A 129 13.86 8.71 -18.47
CA GLN A 129 14.52 8.37 -17.21
C GLN A 129 13.68 7.45 -16.33
N ARG A 130 12.38 7.28 -16.64
CA ARG A 130 11.48 6.48 -15.80
C ARG A 130 11.93 5.02 -15.74
N GLY A 131 12.45 4.45 -16.83
CA GLY A 131 13.01 3.08 -16.83
C GLY A 131 14.15 2.91 -15.84
N LYS A 132 15.07 3.88 -15.75
CA LYS A 132 16.17 3.87 -14.76
C LYS A 132 15.63 3.87 -13.33
N TRP A 133 14.64 4.73 -13.05
CA TRP A 133 14.05 4.82 -11.71
C TRP A 133 13.21 3.61 -11.34
N GLN A 134 12.53 2.97 -12.30
CA GLN A 134 11.90 1.68 -12.08
C GLN A 134 12.93 0.60 -11.72
N GLY A 135 14.11 0.61 -12.36
CA GLY A 135 15.25 -0.22 -11.95
C GLY A 135 15.72 0.05 -10.52
N VAL A 136 15.79 1.32 -10.11
CA VAL A 136 16.13 1.71 -8.71
C VAL A 136 15.08 1.20 -7.72
N ILE A 137 13.78 1.33 -8.05
CA ILE A 137 12.69 0.78 -7.24
C ILE A 137 12.87 -0.74 -7.09
N GLY A 138 13.08 -1.45 -8.20
CA GLY A 138 13.34 -2.89 -8.18
C GLY A 138 14.57 -3.26 -7.33
N ALA A 139 15.65 -2.49 -7.42
CA ALA A 139 16.83 -2.68 -6.59
C ALA A 139 16.51 -2.49 -5.10
N VAL A 140 15.72 -1.48 -4.73
CA VAL A 140 15.28 -1.26 -3.34
C VAL A 140 14.50 -2.46 -2.82
N PHE A 141 13.59 -3.03 -3.61
CA PHE A 141 12.88 -4.27 -3.25
C PHE A 141 13.84 -5.45 -3.09
N GLY A 142 14.79 -5.64 -4.00
CA GLY A 142 15.80 -6.69 -3.90
C GLY A 142 16.73 -6.55 -2.69
N PHE A 143 17.14 -5.32 -2.35
CA PHE A 143 17.89 -5.07 -1.13
C PHE A 143 17.05 -5.32 0.12
N SER A 144 15.78 -4.92 0.11
CA SER A 144 14.85 -5.12 1.24
C SER A 144 14.54 -6.60 1.48
N SER A 145 14.52 -7.44 0.43
CA SER A 145 14.29 -8.88 0.56
C SER A 145 15.48 -9.64 1.16
N ILE A 146 16.69 -9.10 1.03
CA ILE A 146 17.90 -9.66 1.67
C ILE A 146 18.03 -9.12 3.10
N ILE A 147 17.99 -7.79 3.25
CA ILE A 147 18.22 -7.13 4.54
C ILE A 147 17.09 -7.43 5.53
N GLY A 148 15.85 -7.48 5.06
CA GLY A 148 14.68 -7.69 5.91
C GLY A 148 14.80 -8.95 6.76
N PRO A 149 14.87 -10.16 6.17
CA PRO A 149 15.01 -11.39 6.94
C PRO A 149 16.22 -11.41 7.88
N THR A 150 17.35 -10.84 7.47
CA THR A 150 18.55 -10.76 8.31
C THR A 150 18.35 -9.88 9.54
N VAL A 151 17.84 -8.65 9.33
CA VAL A 151 17.58 -7.70 10.42
C VAL A 151 16.44 -8.20 11.32
N GLY A 152 15.40 -8.79 10.72
CA GLY A 152 14.28 -9.38 11.44
C GLY A 152 14.68 -10.53 12.34
N GLY A 153 15.43 -11.49 11.80
CA GLY A 153 15.99 -12.59 12.58
C GLY A 153 16.86 -12.09 13.72
N TRP A 154 17.79 -11.18 13.43
CA TRP A 154 18.65 -10.60 14.47
C TRP A 154 17.88 -9.90 15.59
N ILE A 155 16.86 -9.10 15.24
CA ILE A 155 15.99 -8.42 16.22
C ILE A 155 15.24 -9.43 17.08
N VAL A 156 14.68 -10.47 16.46
CA VAL A 156 13.88 -11.51 17.14
C VAL A 156 14.75 -12.39 18.05
N ASP A 157 16.00 -12.65 17.66
CA ASP A 157 16.93 -13.48 18.42
C ASP A 157 17.52 -12.75 19.64
N HIS A 158 17.75 -11.44 19.54
CA HIS A 158 18.44 -10.67 20.59
C HIS A 158 17.52 -9.74 21.39
N THR A 159 16.33 -9.44 20.88
CA THR A 159 15.39 -8.47 21.46
C THR A 159 13.95 -8.98 21.33
N THR A 160 12.96 -8.17 21.71
CA THR A 160 11.54 -8.47 21.47
C THR A 160 11.15 -8.23 20.02
N TRP A 161 10.30 -9.09 19.46
CA TRP A 161 9.72 -8.92 18.11
C TRP A 161 9.05 -7.56 17.89
N ARG A 162 8.61 -6.86 18.94
CA ARG A 162 8.01 -5.51 18.86
C ARG A 162 8.91 -4.50 18.15
N TYR A 163 10.23 -4.63 18.26
CA TYR A 163 11.19 -3.72 17.62
C TYR A 163 11.21 -3.82 16.09
N VAL A 164 10.70 -4.91 15.52
CA VAL A 164 10.44 -5.05 14.07
C VAL A 164 9.53 -3.94 13.57
N PHE A 165 8.56 -3.50 14.39
CA PHE A 165 7.68 -2.41 14.02
C PHE A 165 8.27 -1.04 14.40
N TYR A 166 9.00 -0.95 15.52
CA TYR A 166 9.56 0.32 15.97
C TYR A 166 10.70 0.84 15.10
N ILE A 167 11.45 -0.03 14.42
CA ILE A 167 12.54 0.37 13.50
C ILE A 167 12.04 1.26 12.35
N ASN A 168 10.76 1.15 11.99
CA ASN A 168 10.14 1.94 10.92
C ASN A 168 9.90 3.40 11.34
N LEU A 169 9.77 3.70 12.63
CA LEU A 169 9.39 5.04 13.11
C LEU A 169 10.45 6.11 12.83
N PRO A 170 11.74 5.95 13.22
CA PRO A 170 12.75 6.95 12.93
C PRO A 170 12.88 7.25 11.43
N VAL A 171 12.79 6.21 10.60
CA VAL A 171 12.95 6.39 9.15
C VAL A 171 11.70 6.95 8.50
N GLY A 172 10.51 6.59 8.98
CA GLY A 172 9.26 7.26 8.61
C GLY A 172 9.33 8.76 8.87
N ILE A 173 9.87 9.19 10.02
CA ILE A 173 10.06 10.62 10.33
C ILE A 173 11.01 11.27 9.32
N LEU A 174 12.17 10.65 9.06
CA LEU A 174 13.15 11.18 8.11
C LEU A 174 12.56 11.28 6.69
N ALA A 175 11.81 10.26 6.25
CA ALA A 175 11.13 10.26 4.96
C ALA A 175 10.05 11.34 4.89
N ALA A 176 9.24 11.50 5.95
CA ALA A 176 8.20 12.53 6.03
C ALA A 176 8.80 13.94 5.95
N VAL A 177 9.88 14.20 6.68
CA VAL A 177 10.60 15.50 6.65
C VAL A 177 11.18 15.75 5.26
N ALA A 178 11.84 14.76 4.66
CA ALA A 178 12.41 14.87 3.33
C ALA A 178 11.34 15.15 2.25
N ILE A 179 10.20 14.46 2.33
CA ILE A 179 9.06 14.64 1.41
C ILE A 179 8.40 16.01 1.63
N TYR A 180 8.23 16.43 2.88
CA TYR A 180 7.67 17.73 3.22
C TYR A 180 8.52 18.87 2.64
N ILE A 181 9.84 18.78 2.73
CA ILE A 181 10.76 19.78 2.18
C ILE A 181 10.83 19.66 0.64
N GLY A 182 10.82 18.44 0.12
CA GLY A 182 11.02 18.12 -1.29
C GLY A 182 9.88 18.55 -2.22
N LEU A 183 8.63 18.32 -1.81
CA LEU A 183 7.42 18.62 -2.59
C LEU A 183 6.87 20.05 -2.36
N HIS A 184 7.71 20.97 -1.88
CA HIS A 184 7.29 22.35 -1.65
C HIS A 184 6.90 23.04 -2.98
N GLY A 185 5.70 23.64 -3.04
CA GLY A 185 5.24 24.44 -4.19
C GLY A 185 4.25 23.75 -5.13
N GLU A 186 3.75 22.55 -4.77
CA GLU A 186 2.75 21.85 -5.57
C GLU A 186 1.44 22.66 -5.68
N LYS A 187 1.00 22.94 -6.92
CA LYS A 187 -0.23 23.70 -7.18
C LYS A 187 -1.45 22.83 -6.87
N ARG A 188 -2.11 23.12 -5.75
CA ARG A 188 -3.44 22.55 -5.46
C ARG A 188 -4.43 23.02 -6.53
N ARG A 189 -5.26 22.11 -7.06
CA ARG A 189 -6.44 22.50 -7.84
C ARG A 189 -7.30 23.43 -6.97
N LYS A 190 -7.62 24.62 -7.48
CA LYS A 190 -8.45 25.62 -6.80
C LYS A 190 -9.96 25.39 -7.03
N ASP A 191 -10.31 24.47 -7.92
CA ASP A 191 -11.70 24.19 -8.27
C ASP A 191 -12.39 23.33 -7.21
N LYS A 192 -13.74 23.33 -7.22
CA LYS A 192 -14.55 22.53 -6.30
C LYS A 192 -14.24 21.04 -6.49
N VAL A 193 -13.52 20.47 -5.53
CA VAL A 193 -13.24 19.05 -5.45
C VAL A 193 -14.54 18.30 -5.13
N VAL A 194 -15.02 17.47 -6.04
CA VAL A 194 -16.14 16.56 -5.81
C VAL A 194 -15.57 15.16 -5.58
N ILE A 195 -15.81 14.61 -4.39
CA ILE A 195 -15.41 13.24 -4.05
C ILE A 195 -16.55 12.29 -4.42
N ASP A 196 -16.25 11.28 -5.23
CA ASP A 196 -17.20 10.21 -5.54
C ASP A 196 -17.26 9.17 -4.40
N TYR A 197 -18.09 9.45 -3.40
CA TYR A 197 -18.29 8.56 -2.25
C TYR A 197 -18.98 7.24 -2.66
N ALA A 198 -19.86 7.27 -3.66
CA ALA A 198 -20.59 6.09 -4.12
C ALA A 198 -19.65 5.14 -4.89
N GLY A 199 -18.85 5.68 -5.80
CA GLY A 199 -17.78 4.94 -6.48
C GLY A 199 -16.75 4.41 -5.48
N THR A 200 -16.32 5.24 -4.52
CA THR A 200 -15.38 4.80 -3.48
C THR A 200 -15.93 3.64 -2.65
N GLY A 201 -17.19 3.74 -2.18
CA GLY A 201 -17.82 2.69 -1.38
C GLY A 201 -17.98 1.38 -2.15
N THR A 202 -18.43 1.46 -3.40
CA THR A 202 -18.60 0.27 -4.25
C THR A 202 -17.27 -0.39 -4.60
N LEU A 203 -16.24 0.40 -4.87
CA LEU A 203 -14.88 -0.08 -5.09
C LEU A 203 -14.31 -0.79 -3.86
N ILE A 204 -14.49 -0.22 -2.67
CA ILE A 204 -14.03 -0.82 -1.40
C ILE A 204 -14.68 -2.19 -1.21
N VAL A 205 -16.00 -2.26 -1.30
CA VAL A 205 -16.74 -3.52 -1.10
C VAL A 205 -16.33 -4.56 -2.15
N GLY A 206 -16.21 -4.14 -3.41
CA GLY A 206 -15.76 -5.01 -4.51
C GLY A 206 -14.36 -5.60 -4.27
N ILE A 207 -13.36 -4.75 -4.00
CA ILE A 207 -11.97 -5.17 -3.78
C ILE A 207 -11.85 -6.04 -2.52
N VAL A 208 -12.46 -5.62 -1.40
CA VAL A 208 -12.38 -6.38 -0.14
C VAL A 208 -13.03 -7.76 -0.30
N SER A 209 -14.20 -7.84 -0.95
CA SER A 209 -14.88 -9.12 -1.17
C SER A 209 -14.08 -10.03 -2.09
N LEU A 210 -13.46 -9.48 -3.15
CA LEU A 210 -12.62 -10.22 -4.07
C LEU A 210 -11.39 -10.79 -3.35
N LEU A 211 -10.66 -9.92 -2.63
CA LEU A 211 -9.45 -10.31 -1.92
C LEU A 211 -9.73 -11.30 -0.80
N LEU A 212 -10.86 -11.17 -0.08
CA LEU A 212 -11.28 -12.16 0.91
C LEU A 212 -11.65 -13.50 0.27
N GLY A 213 -12.39 -13.49 -0.84
CA GLY A 213 -12.74 -14.70 -1.57
C GLY A 213 -11.50 -15.45 -2.07
N LEU A 214 -10.50 -14.73 -2.59
CA LEU A 214 -9.24 -15.32 -3.04
C LEU A 214 -8.32 -15.74 -1.89
N SER A 215 -8.30 -15.00 -0.78
CA SER A 215 -7.42 -15.29 0.36
C SER A 215 -7.93 -16.45 1.21
N LEU A 216 -9.25 -16.64 1.32
CA LEU A 216 -9.86 -17.68 2.14
C LEU A 216 -10.17 -18.96 1.32
N GLY A 217 -10.36 -18.81 0.00
CA GLY A 217 -10.68 -19.89 -0.92
C GLY A 217 -9.54 -20.90 -1.02
N GLY A 218 -9.88 -22.19 -0.86
CA GLY A 218 -8.94 -23.30 -0.93
C GLY A 218 -8.06 -23.48 0.32
N LYS A 219 -8.12 -22.55 1.29
CA LYS A 219 -7.37 -22.61 2.55
C LYS A 219 -8.29 -22.85 3.74
N ASP A 220 -9.13 -21.88 4.05
CA ASP A 220 -10.05 -21.93 5.20
C ASP A 220 -11.43 -22.46 4.79
N TYR A 221 -11.84 -22.18 3.54
CA TYR A 221 -13.09 -22.66 2.97
C TYR A 221 -12.86 -23.31 1.59
N PRO A 222 -13.56 -24.41 1.26
CA PRO A 222 -13.53 -24.95 -0.09
C PRO A 222 -14.01 -23.91 -1.12
N TRP A 223 -13.43 -23.93 -2.32
CA TRP A 223 -13.81 -23.01 -3.40
C TRP A 223 -15.31 -23.05 -3.76
N GLY A 224 -15.93 -24.23 -3.68
CA GLY A 224 -17.36 -24.41 -3.93
C GLY A 224 -18.27 -24.11 -2.73
N SER A 225 -17.73 -23.62 -1.61
CA SER A 225 -18.53 -23.28 -0.42
C SER A 225 -19.37 -22.02 -0.66
N TRP A 226 -20.51 -21.95 0.02
CA TRP A 226 -21.42 -20.80 -0.12
C TRP A 226 -20.78 -19.49 0.31
N GLN A 227 -19.83 -19.51 1.26
CA GLN A 227 -19.08 -18.34 1.72
C GLN A 227 -18.22 -17.75 0.59
N ILE A 228 -17.44 -18.59 -0.10
CA ILE A 228 -16.57 -18.15 -1.20
C ILE A 228 -17.41 -17.69 -2.39
N ILE A 229 -18.45 -18.46 -2.74
CA ILE A 229 -19.37 -18.07 -3.82
C ILE A 229 -20.03 -16.72 -3.50
N ALA A 230 -20.52 -16.52 -2.27
CA ALA A 230 -21.13 -15.24 -1.86
C ALA A 230 -20.13 -14.07 -1.93
N LEU A 231 -18.89 -14.25 -1.48
CA LEU A 231 -17.84 -13.23 -1.56
C LEU A 231 -17.49 -12.88 -3.02
N LEU A 232 -17.30 -13.90 -3.87
CA LEU A 232 -16.96 -13.68 -5.27
C LEU A 232 -18.13 -13.08 -6.06
N SER A 233 -19.36 -13.53 -5.81
CA SER A 233 -20.56 -12.92 -6.41
C SER A 233 -20.73 -11.46 -5.95
N THR A 234 -20.51 -11.17 -4.66
CA THR A 234 -20.54 -9.79 -4.14
C THR A 234 -19.47 -8.93 -4.82
N ALA A 235 -18.25 -9.46 -4.97
CA ALA A 235 -17.18 -8.76 -5.69
C ALA A 235 -17.59 -8.41 -7.13
N VAL A 236 -18.13 -9.37 -7.88
CA VAL A 236 -18.58 -9.16 -9.26
C VAL A 236 -19.68 -8.10 -9.31
N VAL A 237 -20.72 -8.21 -8.47
CA VAL A 237 -21.83 -7.25 -8.45
C VAL A 237 -21.31 -5.84 -8.17
N PHE A 238 -20.49 -5.66 -7.12
CA PHE A 238 -20.02 -4.34 -6.73
C PHE A 238 -19.00 -3.74 -7.70
N ILE A 239 -18.14 -4.55 -8.33
CA ILE A 239 -17.23 -4.08 -9.39
C ILE A 239 -18.02 -3.65 -10.62
N VAL A 240 -19.06 -4.41 -11.01
CA VAL A 240 -19.93 -4.04 -12.14
C VAL A 240 -20.68 -2.75 -11.82
N THR A 241 -21.26 -2.63 -10.62
CA THR A 241 -21.92 -1.40 -10.16
C THR A 241 -20.96 -0.22 -10.14
N PHE A 242 -19.73 -0.42 -9.66
CA PHE A 242 -18.68 0.60 -9.67
C PHE A 242 -18.43 1.13 -11.08
N VAL A 243 -18.27 0.25 -12.08
CA VAL A 243 -18.08 0.66 -13.49
C VAL A 243 -19.26 1.49 -14.01
N PHE A 244 -20.50 1.15 -13.63
CA PHE A 244 -21.67 1.94 -14.03
C PHE A 244 -21.76 3.32 -13.34
N ILE A 245 -21.36 3.40 -12.07
CA ILE A 245 -21.27 4.68 -11.34
C ILE A 245 -20.19 5.55 -11.97
N GLU A 246 -19.02 4.98 -12.23
CA GLU A 246 -17.87 5.72 -12.78
C GLU A 246 -18.11 6.29 -14.17
N LYS A 247 -18.91 5.60 -15.01
CA LYS A 247 -19.33 6.13 -16.31
C LYS A 247 -20.07 7.46 -16.21
N ASN A 248 -20.77 7.71 -15.10
CA ASN A 248 -21.61 8.89 -14.90
C ASN A 248 -21.02 9.87 -13.88
N ALA A 249 -19.90 9.52 -13.22
CA ALA A 249 -19.28 10.34 -12.20
C ALA A 249 -18.60 11.57 -12.82
N SER A 250 -18.78 12.74 -12.20
CA SER A 250 -18.15 13.99 -12.65
C SER A 250 -16.62 14.00 -12.48
N GLU A 251 -16.12 13.27 -11.48
CA GLU A 251 -14.70 13.12 -11.16
C GLU A 251 -14.41 11.63 -10.91
N PRO A 252 -14.35 10.78 -11.95
CA PRO A 252 -14.14 9.35 -11.80
C PRO A 252 -12.81 9.04 -11.11
N ILE A 253 -12.76 7.96 -10.32
CA ILE A 253 -11.54 7.49 -9.65
C ILE A 253 -10.57 6.95 -10.71
N LEU A 254 -11.11 6.25 -11.71
CA LEU A 254 -10.43 5.68 -12.85
C LEU A 254 -11.14 6.12 -14.12
N SER A 255 -10.44 6.85 -14.98
CA SER A 255 -10.99 7.25 -16.28
C SER A 255 -11.10 6.04 -17.19
N LEU A 256 -12.34 5.65 -17.53
CA LEU A 256 -12.61 4.51 -18.40
C LEU A 256 -12.09 4.71 -19.83
N ASP A 257 -11.78 5.95 -20.23
CA ASP A 257 -11.15 6.25 -21.52
C ASP A 257 -9.74 5.67 -21.63
N LEU A 258 -9.06 5.40 -20.51
CA LEU A 258 -7.76 4.73 -20.51
C LEU A 258 -7.83 3.34 -21.13
N PHE A 259 -8.95 2.62 -20.97
CA PHE A 259 -9.14 1.29 -21.57
C PHE A 259 -9.31 1.32 -23.09
N LYS A 260 -9.53 2.50 -23.70
CA LYS A 260 -9.48 2.64 -25.16
C LYS A 260 -8.04 2.56 -25.69
N ASN A 261 -7.04 2.79 -24.84
CA ASN A 261 -5.64 2.70 -25.20
C ASN A 261 -5.15 1.24 -25.10
N LYS A 262 -4.83 0.64 -26.25
CA LYS A 262 -4.33 -0.75 -26.33
C LYS A 262 -3.06 -0.96 -25.48
N VAL A 263 -2.17 0.02 -25.41
CA VAL A 263 -0.95 -0.08 -24.60
C VAL A 263 -1.30 -0.18 -23.11
N PHE A 264 -2.29 0.59 -22.66
CA PHE A 264 -2.78 0.51 -21.28
C PHE A 264 -3.38 -0.87 -20.98
N VAL A 265 -4.24 -1.39 -21.85
CA VAL A 265 -4.88 -2.71 -21.67
C VAL A 265 -3.82 -3.83 -21.62
N VAL A 266 -2.92 -3.86 -22.60
CA VAL A 266 -1.86 -4.90 -22.67
C VAL A 266 -0.95 -4.83 -21.45
N THR A 267 -0.54 -3.64 -21.02
CA THR A 267 0.34 -3.49 -19.84
C THR A 267 -0.34 -3.97 -18.56
N ASN A 268 -1.63 -3.68 -18.38
CA ASN A 268 -2.40 -4.19 -17.24
C ASN A 268 -2.59 -5.71 -17.31
N MET A 269 -2.83 -6.29 -18.49
CA MET A 269 -2.91 -7.74 -18.65
C MET A 269 -1.59 -8.44 -18.34
N VAL A 270 -0.47 -7.90 -18.82
CA VAL A 270 0.87 -8.42 -18.48
C VAL A 270 1.11 -8.32 -16.98
N GLY A 271 0.81 -7.18 -16.36
CA GLY A 271 0.93 -7.01 -14.90
C GLY A 271 0.08 -8.01 -14.11
N PHE A 272 -1.16 -8.25 -14.56
CA PHE A 272 -2.05 -9.25 -13.96
C PHE A 272 -1.49 -10.67 -14.08
N LEU A 273 -1.02 -11.06 -15.27
CA LEU A 273 -0.43 -12.37 -15.50
C LEU A 273 0.88 -12.58 -14.71
N MET A 274 1.70 -11.53 -14.56
CA MET A 274 2.89 -11.59 -13.71
C MET A 274 2.55 -11.74 -12.22
N GLY A 275 1.36 -11.27 -11.79
CA GLY A 275 0.87 -11.44 -10.42
C GLY A 275 0.21 -12.80 -10.15
N ILE A 276 -0.23 -13.52 -11.20
CA ILE A 276 -0.66 -14.91 -11.12
C ILE A 276 0.59 -15.79 -11.20
N GLY A 277 1.29 -15.96 -10.08
CA GLY A 277 2.53 -16.74 -9.99
C GLY A 277 2.93 -16.98 -8.55
#